data_AF-A0AAJ6GY06-F1
#
_entry.id   AF-A0AAJ6GY06-F1
#
_cell.length_a   1.000
_cell.length_b   1.000
_cell.length_c   1.000
_cell.angle_alpha   90.00
_cell.angle_beta   90.00
_cell.angle_gamma   90.00
#
_symmetry.space_group_name_H-M   'P 1'
#
loop_
_entity.id
_entity.type
_entity.pdbx_description
1 polymer ?
#
loop_
_entity_poly.entity_id
_entity_poly.type
_entity_poly.pdbx_seq_one_letter_code
_entity_poly.pdbx_strand_id
1 'polypeptide(L)'
;MTSDRECANKYAEQLGVPPIESLTVDDFIIAMSFISSEFRGFFIIKFDGERVVGRYTFALNLIEEKGLSLRKDVDSIVDGIEFIFSELYNNNIIINNNFMNSCGAGVKPTV
;
A
#
# COMPACT_ATOMS: atom_id res chain seq x y z
N MET A 1 15.17 -11.82 12.05
CA MET A 1 13.86 -11.58 11.40
C MET A 1 13.80 -10.10 11.10
N THR A 2 13.64 -9.76 9.82
CA THR A 2 13.31 -8.40 9.36
C THR A 2 12.00 -7.97 10.02
N SER A 3 11.89 -6.73 10.52
CA SER A 3 10.63 -6.25 11.11
C SER A 3 9.61 -5.90 10.02
N ASP A 4 8.32 -5.93 10.37
CA ASP A 4 7.23 -5.55 9.45
C ASP A 4 7.46 -4.13 8.88
N ARG A 5 7.87 -3.18 9.74
CA ARG A 5 8.30 -1.83 9.35
C ARG A 5 9.43 -1.83 8.31
N GLU A 6 10.43 -2.70 8.46
CA GLU A 6 11.54 -2.77 7.50
C GLU A 6 11.08 -3.33 6.14
N CYS A 7 10.25 -4.38 6.13
CA CYS A 7 9.65 -4.91 4.91
C CYS A 7 8.74 -3.88 4.23
N ALA A 8 7.92 -3.17 5.01
CA ALA A 8 7.03 -2.13 4.51
C ALA A 8 7.79 -0.97 3.88
N ASN A 9 8.90 -0.51 4.50
CA ASN A 9 9.77 0.52 3.92
C ASN A 9 10.47 0.06 2.63
N LYS A 10 10.89 -1.21 2.55
CA LYS A 10 11.44 -1.78 1.30
C LYS A 10 10.40 -1.80 0.18
N TYR A 11 9.14 -2.11 0.50
CA TYR A 11 8.07 -2.04 -0.49
C TYR A 11 7.77 -0.60 -0.93
N ALA A 12 7.74 0.34 0.01
CA ALA A 12 7.59 1.77 -0.30
C ALA A 12 8.68 2.27 -1.25
N GLU A 13 9.93 1.88 -1.00
CA GLU A 13 11.07 2.18 -1.88
C GLU A 13 10.88 1.59 -3.28
N GLN A 14 10.41 0.33 -3.38
CA GLN A 14 10.11 -0.31 -4.68
C GLN A 14 9.04 0.46 -5.48
N LEU A 15 8.03 1.00 -4.80
CA LEU A 15 6.97 1.81 -5.41
C LEU A 15 7.40 3.25 -5.72
N GLY A 16 8.56 3.69 -5.22
CA GLY A 16 9.01 5.07 -5.32
C GLY A 16 8.21 6.06 -4.45
N VAL A 17 7.59 5.59 -3.36
CA VAL A 17 6.87 6.44 -2.40
C VAL A 17 7.69 6.66 -1.12
N PRO A 18 7.38 7.69 -0.31
CA PRO A 18 8.08 7.94 0.95
C PRO A 18 8.01 6.75 1.92
N PRO A 19 8.97 6.62 2.87
CA PRO A 19 8.91 5.60 3.92
C PRO A 19 7.65 5.77 4.77
N ILE A 20 7.24 4.70 5.45
CA ILE A 20 5.96 4.61 6.19
C ILE A 20 5.74 5.77 7.17
N GLU A 21 6.81 6.31 7.76
CA GLU A 21 6.75 7.43 8.72
C GLU A 21 6.34 8.77 8.11
N SER A 22 6.59 8.96 6.82
CA SER A 22 6.26 10.17 6.07
C SER A 22 5.28 9.94 4.93
N LEU A 23 4.85 8.69 4.71
CA LEU A 23 3.87 8.33 3.70
C LEU A 23 2.50 8.88 4.09
N THR A 24 1.90 9.65 3.18
CA THR A 24 0.54 10.14 3.38
C THR A 24 -0.49 9.06 3.08
N VAL A 25 -1.68 9.18 3.67
CA VAL A 25 -2.80 8.25 3.40
C VAL A 25 -3.21 8.34 1.92
N ASP A 26 -3.15 9.53 1.32
CA ASP A 26 -3.49 9.74 -0.09
C ASP A 26 -2.50 9.02 -1.01
N ASP A 27 -1.19 9.15 -0.78
CA ASP A 27 -0.17 8.43 -1.55
C ASP A 27 -0.34 6.91 -1.44
N PHE A 28 -0.66 6.44 -0.23
CA PHE A 28 -0.96 5.03 0.01
C PHE A 28 -2.21 4.58 -0.74
N ILE A 29 -3.31 5.33 -0.71
CA ILE A 29 -4.53 5.01 -1.45
C ILE A 29 -4.26 4.97 -2.97
N ILE A 30 -3.48 5.91 -3.49
CA ILE A 30 -3.07 5.93 -4.91
C ILE A 30 -2.28 4.66 -5.25
N ALA A 31 -1.29 4.30 -4.43
CA ALA A 31 -0.53 3.08 -4.61
C ALA A 31 -1.42 1.82 -4.59
N MET A 32 -2.33 1.72 -3.62
CA MET A 32 -3.24 0.58 -3.50
C MET A 32 -4.26 0.50 -4.65
N SER A 33 -4.73 1.64 -5.16
CA SER A 33 -5.57 1.69 -6.35
C SER A 33 -4.84 1.13 -7.57
N PHE A 34 -3.55 1.48 -7.72
CA PHE A 34 -2.72 0.98 -8.81
C PHE A 34 -2.45 -0.52 -8.68
N ILE A 35 -2.01 -0.98 -7.51
CA ILE A 35 -1.81 -2.41 -7.19
C ILE A 35 -3.09 -3.21 -7.50
N SER A 36 -4.22 -2.77 -6.97
CA SER A 36 -5.50 -3.46 -7.17
C SER A 36 -5.89 -3.51 -8.65
N SER A 37 -5.65 -2.43 -9.39
CA SER A 37 -5.94 -2.40 -10.83
C SER A 37 -5.05 -3.37 -11.62
N GLU A 38 -3.75 -3.42 -11.32
CA GLU A 38 -2.79 -4.29 -12.02
C GLU A 38 -3.14 -5.77 -11.85
N PHE A 39 -3.48 -6.17 -10.62
CA PHE A 39 -3.75 -7.57 -10.28
C PHE A 39 -5.24 -7.93 -10.29
N ARG A 40 -6.07 -7.12 -10.94
CA ARG A 40 -7.54 -7.26 -11.03
C ARG A 40 -8.21 -7.49 -9.68
N GLY A 41 -7.65 -6.88 -8.64
CA GLY A 41 -8.05 -6.99 -7.26
C GLY A 41 -8.90 -5.82 -6.76
N PHE A 42 -9.07 -5.77 -5.45
CA PHE A 42 -9.66 -4.64 -4.75
C PHE A 42 -8.95 -4.39 -3.42
N PHE A 43 -8.98 -3.14 -3.00
CA PHE A 43 -8.52 -2.70 -1.70
C PHE A 43 -9.62 -1.93 -0.98
N ILE A 44 -9.80 -2.22 0.32
CA ILE A 44 -10.80 -1.58 1.18
C ILE A 44 -10.11 -1.14 2.48
N ILE A 45 -10.35 0.13 2.84
CA ILE A 45 -10.17 0.62 4.21
C ILE A 45 -11.55 0.93 4.77
N LYS A 46 -11.90 0.28 5.88
CA LYS A 46 -13.11 0.60 6.64
C LYS A 46 -12.73 1.38 7.90
N PHE A 47 -13.43 2.48 8.13
CA PHE A 47 -13.31 3.31 9.33
C PHE A 47 -14.48 2.98 10.26
N ASP A 48 -14.23 2.30 11.39
CA ASP A 48 -15.27 2.04 12.39
C ASP A 48 -15.39 3.23 13.35
N GLY A 49 -16.19 4.23 12.94
CA GLY A 49 -16.41 5.48 13.69
C GLY A 49 -17.36 5.37 14.90
N GLU A 50 -17.99 4.22 15.12
CA GLU A 50 -18.93 4.02 16.25
C GLU A 50 -18.23 3.59 17.55
N ARG A 51 -16.92 3.31 17.51
CA ARG A 51 -16.16 2.87 18.68
C ARG A 51 -15.33 4.03 19.24
N VAL A 52 -15.30 4.12 20.58
CA VAL A 52 -14.56 5.13 21.36
C VAL A 52 -13.05 5.17 21.03
N VAL A 53 -12.54 4.11 20.41
CA VAL A 53 -11.19 4.00 19.86
C VAL A 53 -11.31 3.70 18.37
N GLY A 54 -10.71 4.54 17.53
CA GLY A 54 -10.76 4.40 16.07
C GLY A 54 -10.12 3.09 15.65
N ARG A 55 -10.95 2.12 15.24
CA ARG A 55 -10.49 0.86 14.68
C ARG A 55 -10.65 0.92 13.17
N TYR A 56 -9.65 0.41 12.47
CA TYR A 56 -9.61 0.37 11.01
C TYR A 56 -9.54 -1.09 10.57
N THR A 57 -10.28 -1.44 9.53
CA THR A 57 -10.12 -2.72 8.84
C THR A 57 -9.48 -2.47 7.49
N PHE A 58 -8.34 -3.10 7.25
CA PHE A 58 -7.68 -3.13 5.96
C PHE A 58 -7.96 -4.49 5.33
N ALA A 59 -8.42 -4.49 4.08
CA ALA A 59 -8.61 -5.69 3.29
C ALA A 59 -8.07 -5.48 1.87
N LEU A 60 -7.24 -6.42 1.42
CA LEU A 60 -6.71 -6.47 0.07
C LEU A 60 -7.01 -7.84 -0.52
N ASN A 61 -7.50 -7.87 -1.74
CA ASN A 61 -7.62 -9.10 -2.50
C ASN A 61 -7.01 -8.87 -3.89
N LEU A 62 -6.04 -9.69 -4.28
CA LEU A 62 -5.42 -9.69 -5.60
C LEU A 62 -5.80 -11.01 -6.29
N ILE A 63 -6.48 -10.90 -7.43
CA ILE A 63 -7.01 -12.07 -8.14
C ILE A 63 -5.92 -12.70 -8.98
N GLU A 64 -5.16 -11.86 -9.68
CA GLU A 64 -3.96 -12.27 -10.41
C GLU A 64 -2.77 -12.22 -9.43
N GLU A 65 -1.84 -13.18 -9.55
CA GLU A 65 -0.77 -13.46 -8.57
C GLU A 65 -1.21 -14.30 -7.35
N LYS A 66 -1.25 -15.63 -7.55
CA LYS A 66 -1.46 -16.67 -6.51
C LYS A 66 -2.76 -16.60 -5.69
N GLY A 67 -3.63 -15.63 -5.93
CA GLY A 67 -4.85 -15.42 -5.15
C GLY A 67 -4.54 -14.90 -3.74
N LEU A 68 -3.83 -13.78 -3.65
CA LEU A 68 -3.48 -13.16 -2.37
C LEU A 68 -4.70 -12.47 -1.74
N SER A 69 -5.04 -12.85 -0.52
CA SER A 69 -6.10 -12.19 0.25
C SER A 69 -5.61 -11.85 1.65
N LEU A 70 -5.50 -10.56 1.93
CA LEU A 70 -5.05 -10.01 3.21
C LEU A 70 -6.20 -9.32 3.92
N ARG A 71 -6.28 -9.48 5.24
CA ARG A 71 -7.21 -8.74 6.08
C ARG A 71 -6.63 -8.55 7.47
N LYS A 72 -6.67 -7.31 8.00
CA LYS A 72 -6.28 -7.02 9.38
C LYS A 72 -7.09 -5.87 9.95
N ASP A 73 -7.51 -6.06 11.20
CA ASP A 73 -8.05 -4.98 12.03
C ASP A 73 -6.91 -4.37 12.83
N VAL A 74 -6.83 -3.04 12.84
CA VAL A 74 -5.75 -2.28 13.49
C VAL A 74 -6.31 -1.08 14.24
N ASP A 75 -5.55 -0.61 15.23
CA ASP A 75 -5.93 0.53 16.06
C ASP A 75 -5.37 1.88 15.54
N SER A 76 -4.55 1.83 14.48
CA SER A 76 -4.06 3.02 13.77
C SER A 76 -3.96 2.79 12.25
N ILE A 77 -4.08 3.86 11.46
CA ILE A 77 -3.89 3.80 10.00
C ILE A 77 -2.48 3.34 9.66
N VAL A 78 -1.48 3.83 10.39
CA VAL A 78 -0.06 3.52 10.15
C VAL A 78 0.21 2.02 10.29
N ASP A 79 -0.35 1.37 11.31
CA ASP A 79 -0.20 -0.09 11.50
C ASP A 79 -0.84 -0.88 10.35
N GLY A 80 -1.94 -0.35 9.78
CA GLY A 80 -2.61 -0.96 8.62
C GLY A 80 -1.80 -0.84 7.34
N ILE A 81 -1.22 0.34 7.09
CA ILE A 81 -0.30 0.58 5.97
C ILE A 81 0.93 -0.32 6.10
N GLU A 82 1.56 -0.34 7.28
CA GLU A 82 2.73 -1.18 7.57
C GLU A 82 2.43 -2.66 7.29
N PHE A 83 1.29 -3.15 7.78
CA PHE A 83 0.85 -4.51 7.52
C PHE A 83 0.73 -4.80 6.02
N ILE A 84 -0.02 -3.99 5.27
CA ILE A 84 -0.24 -4.25 3.84
C ILE A 84 1.07 -4.23 3.06
N PHE A 85 1.91 -3.21 3.23
CA PHE A 85 3.17 -3.12 2.49
C PHE A 85 4.15 -4.24 2.88
N SER A 86 4.20 -4.63 4.16
CA SER A 86 5.04 -5.75 4.59
C SER A 86 4.60 -7.07 3.96
N GLU A 87 3.29 -7.33 3.88
CA GLU A 87 2.75 -8.54 3.26
C GLU A 87 2.97 -8.55 1.75
N LEU A 88 2.80 -7.41 1.07
CA LEU A 88 3.09 -7.31 -0.37
C LEU A 88 4.56 -7.61 -0.66
N TYR A 89 5.48 -7.10 0.17
CA TYR A 89 6.91 -7.42 0.08
C TYR A 89 7.17 -8.91 0.31
N ASN A 90 6.64 -9.47 1.39
CA ASN A 90 6.86 -10.87 1.76
C ASN A 90 6.28 -11.85 0.72
N ASN A 91 5.20 -11.46 0.04
CA ASN A 91 4.57 -12.24 -1.02
C ASN A 91 5.22 -12.01 -2.41
N ASN A 92 6.22 -11.14 -2.51
CA ASN A 92 6.93 -10.76 -3.73
C ASN A 92 6.01 -10.19 -4.82
N ILE A 93 5.04 -9.36 -4.43
CA ILE A 93 4.13 -8.68 -5.36
C ILE A 93 4.90 -7.55 -6.07
N ILE A 94 5.25 -7.75 -7.34
CA ILE A 94 6.09 -6.82 -8.11
C ILE A 94 5.22 -6.02 -9.09
N ILE A 95 5.38 -4.69 -9.09
CA ILE A 95 4.71 -3.84 -10.07
C ILE A 95 5.71 -3.16 -10.99
N ASN A 96 5.35 -3.05 -12.27
CA ASN A 96 6.14 -2.28 -13.24
C ASN A 96 5.91 -0.78 -13.03
N ASN A 97 6.94 -0.07 -12.55
CA ASN A 97 6.93 1.35 -12.12
C ASN A 97 6.59 2.42 -13.18
N ASN A 98 5.95 2.08 -14.29
CA ASN A 98 5.70 3.04 -15.38
C ASN A 98 4.60 4.07 -15.07
N PHE A 99 3.84 3.94 -13.96
CA PHE A 99 2.66 4.79 -13.70
C PHE A 99 2.87 5.91 -12.67
N MET A 100 3.73 5.76 -11.65
CA MET A 100 3.97 6.87 -10.70
C MET A 100 4.63 8.10 -11.36
N ASN A 101 5.29 7.90 -12.51
CA ASN A 101 5.78 9.00 -13.36
C ASN A 101 4.66 9.72 -14.14
N SER A 102 3.49 9.10 -14.35
CA SER A 102 2.38 9.71 -15.10
C SER A 102 1.37 10.48 -14.25
N CYS A 103 1.42 10.35 -12.92
CA CYS A 103 0.47 11.04 -12.03
C CYS A 103 0.99 12.34 -11.38
N GLY A 104 2.22 12.81 -11.67
CA GLY A 104 2.62 14.13 -11.17
C GLY A 104 4.11 14.47 -11.05
N ALA A 105 5.04 13.75 -11.65
CA ALA A 105 6.42 14.25 -11.77
C ALA A 105 6.53 15.05 -13.08
N GLY A 106 6.54 16.39 -12.96
CA GLY A 106 6.69 17.30 -14.08
C GLY A 106 7.77 16.87 -15.06
N VAL A 107 7.41 16.85 -16.34
CA VAL A 107 8.35 16.83 -17.46
C VAL A 107 9.36 17.96 -17.21
N LYS A 108 10.59 17.63 -16.83
CA LYS A 108 11.69 18.60 -16.93
C LYS A 108 11.83 18.92 -18.42
N PRO A 109 11.79 20.20 -18.84
CA PRO A 109 12.08 20.54 -20.21
C PRO A 109 13.55 20.18 -20.47
N THR A 110 13.77 19.27 -21.40
CA THR A 110 15.05 19.13 -22.09
C THR A 110 15.37 20.46 -22.76
N VAL A 111 16.44 21.11 -22.29
CA VAL A 111 17.22 22.06 -23.09
C VAL A 111 18.30 21.27 -23.78
#